data_AF-D7LZJ6-F1
#
_entry.id   AF-D7LZJ6-F1
#
_cell.length_a   1.000
_cell.length_b   1.000
_cell.length_c   1.000
_cell.angle_alpha   90.00
_cell.angle_beta   90.00
_cell.angle_gamma   90.00
#
_symmetry.space_group_name_H-M   'P 1'
#
loop_
_entity.id
_entity.type
_entity.pdbx_description
1 polymer ?
#
loop_
_entity_poly.entity_id
_entity_poly.type
_entity_poly.pdbx_seq_one_letter_code
_entity_poly.pdbx_strand_id
1 'polypeptide(L)'
;MESEGEGVSLPLIHEHLMMPWNDLRKGHCCGHFLAISDGYYCKICDFFVHKKCVDESTEYIEHPLHSIHTLKLLQSKLEFRCDVCDVRDVMGIVNLCYRCEICDFQVDLYCAKYPP
;
A
#
# COMPACT_ATOMS: atom_id res chain seq x y z
N MET A 1 8.71 -18.68 9.27
CA MET A 1 10.13 -18.99 9.05
C MET A 1 10.80 -17.68 8.68
N GLU A 2 11.74 -17.20 9.51
CA GLU A 2 12.50 -15.97 9.21
C GLU A 2 13.48 -16.30 8.07
N SER A 3 13.37 -15.61 6.93
CA SER A 3 14.37 -15.68 5.86
C SER A 3 15.58 -14.85 6.29
N GLU A 4 16.77 -15.46 6.35
CA GLU A 4 18.06 -14.77 6.52
C GLU A 4 18.44 -14.01 5.24
N GLY A 5 17.64 -13.02 4.85
CA GLY A 5 17.88 -12.14 3.71
C GLY A 5 18.47 -10.80 4.15
N GLU A 6 19.19 -10.12 3.27
CA GLU A 6 19.54 -8.71 3.47
C GLU A 6 18.26 -7.85 3.42
N GLY A 7 18.17 -6.84 4.28
CA GLY A 7 17.00 -5.95 4.33
C GLY A 7 16.85 -5.16 3.04
N VAL A 8 15.61 -5.02 2.55
CA VAL A 8 15.28 -4.31 1.31
C VAL A 8 14.70 -2.95 1.64
N SER A 9 15.22 -1.91 0.99
CA SER A 9 14.68 -0.55 1.07
C SER A 9 13.55 -0.37 0.05
N LEU A 10 12.37 0.06 0.52
CA LEU A 10 11.19 0.32 -0.32
C LEU A 10 10.62 1.72 -0.04
N PRO A 11 11.30 2.80 -0.47
CA PRO A 11 10.99 4.17 -0.01
C PRO A 11 9.56 4.64 -0.31
N LEU A 12 8.94 4.14 -1.38
CA LEU A 12 7.57 4.47 -1.75
C LEU A 12 6.51 3.82 -0.85
N ILE A 13 6.90 2.76 -0.14
CA ILE A 13 5.98 1.89 0.60
C ILE A 13 6.24 2.02 2.09
N HIS A 14 7.51 1.97 2.50
CA HIS A 14 7.90 2.01 3.90
C HIS A 14 9.27 2.64 4.11
N GLU A 15 9.42 3.37 5.21
CA GLU A 15 10.66 4.06 5.55
C GLU A 15 11.75 3.11 6.11
N HIS A 16 11.35 2.02 6.77
CA HIS A 16 12.31 1.05 7.32
C HIS A 16 12.73 0.00 6.28
N LEU A 17 13.93 -0.55 6.47
CA LEU A 17 14.35 -1.77 5.78
C LEU A 17 13.37 -2.91 6.10
N MET A 18 12.88 -3.55 5.06
CA MET A 18 11.93 -4.65 5.16
C MET A 18 12.61 -5.97 4.81
N MET A 19 12.33 -7.01 5.57
CA MET A 19 12.89 -8.33 5.32
C MET A 19 12.03 -9.06 4.29
N PRO A 20 12.63 -9.77 3.32
CA PRO A 20 11.90 -10.73 2.51
C PRO A 20 11.17 -11.70 3.43
N TRP A 21 9.89 -11.93 3.18
CA TRP A 21 9.04 -12.73 4.05
C TRP A 21 8.04 -13.53 3.24
N ASN A 22 7.96 -14.82 3.53
CA ASN A 22 7.03 -15.74 2.89
C ASN A 22 6.11 -16.32 3.97
N ASP A 23 4.87 -15.85 3.99
CA ASP A 23 3.87 -16.28 4.97
C ASP A 23 2.45 -16.16 4.42
N LEU A 24 1.54 -16.91 5.04
CA LEU A 24 0.11 -16.93 4.80
C LEU A 24 -0.56 -15.80 5.59
N ARG A 25 -0.40 -14.56 5.12
CA ARG A 25 -0.97 -13.38 5.80
C ARG A 25 -1.73 -12.48 4.85
N LYS A 26 -2.65 -11.71 5.43
CA LYS A 26 -3.31 -10.60 4.74
C LYS A 26 -2.26 -9.52 4.48
N GLY A 27 -2.03 -9.18 3.21
CA GLY A 27 -1.15 -8.07 2.85
C GLY A 27 -1.82 -6.74 3.17
N HIS A 28 -1.13 -5.87 3.89
CA HIS A 28 -1.65 -4.53 4.15
C HIS A 28 -1.66 -3.65 2.89
N CYS A 29 -0.99 -4.06 1.82
CA CYS A 29 -1.03 -3.34 0.53
C CYS A 29 -2.40 -3.41 -0.16
N CYS A 30 -3.16 -4.49 0.01
CA CYS A 30 -4.40 -4.71 -0.76
C CYS A 30 -5.52 -5.35 0.05
N GLY A 31 -5.29 -5.65 1.33
CA GLY A 31 -6.27 -6.28 2.19
C GLY A 31 -6.66 -7.72 1.79
N HIS A 32 -5.94 -8.37 0.88
CA HIS A 32 -6.21 -9.75 0.49
C HIS A 32 -5.30 -10.76 1.18
N PHE A 33 -5.84 -11.94 1.46
CA PHE A 33 -5.04 -13.13 1.74
C PHE A 33 -4.55 -13.71 0.41
N LEU A 34 -3.23 -13.87 0.28
CA LEU A 34 -2.64 -14.64 -0.79
C LEU A 34 -2.08 -15.94 -0.21
N ALA A 35 -2.48 -17.08 -0.79
CA ALA A 35 -2.18 -18.41 -0.25
C ALA A 35 -0.68 -18.72 -0.17
N ILE A 36 0.12 -18.12 -1.05
CA ILE A 36 1.58 -18.07 -0.95
C ILE A 36 1.97 -16.75 -1.61
N SER A 37 2.39 -15.76 -0.82
CA SER A 37 2.95 -14.53 -1.38
C SER A 37 4.33 -14.29 -0.81
N ASP A 38 5.31 -14.21 -1.70
CA ASP A 38 6.52 -13.48 -1.41
C ASP A 38 6.15 -12.03 -1.08
N GLY A 39 6.77 -11.50 -0.04
CA GLY A 39 6.51 -10.16 0.40
C GLY A 39 7.66 -9.58 1.19
N TYR A 40 7.39 -8.41 1.73
CA TYR A 40 8.32 -7.67 2.54
C TYR A 40 7.65 -7.39 3.88
N TYR A 41 8.36 -7.70 4.96
CA TYR A 41 7.88 -7.54 6.32
C TYR A 41 8.80 -6.60 7.11
N CYS A 42 8.22 -5.58 7.71
CA CYS A 42 8.87 -4.76 8.71
C CYS A 42 8.46 -5.24 10.10
N LYS A 43 9.41 -5.79 10.84
CA LYS A 43 9.22 -6.24 12.23
C LYS A 43 8.98 -5.07 13.20
N ILE A 44 9.52 -3.89 12.90
CA ILE A 44 9.40 -2.69 13.76
C ILE A 44 7.95 -2.19 13.77
N CYS A 45 7.32 -2.15 12.58
CA CYS A 45 5.97 -1.63 12.41
C CYS A 45 4.89 -2.73 12.32
N ASP A 46 5.27 -4.00 12.43
CA ASP A 46 4.43 -5.16 12.12
C ASP A 46 3.72 -5.03 10.75
N PHE A 47 4.47 -4.58 9.74
CA PHE A 47 3.93 -4.19 8.45
C PHE A 47 4.34 -5.18 7.36
N PHE A 48 3.36 -5.87 6.77
CA PHE A 48 3.55 -6.80 5.65
C PHE A 48 2.91 -6.29 4.34
N VAL A 49 3.65 -6.37 3.24
CA VAL A 49 3.18 -6.13 1.87
C VAL A 49 3.56 -7.26 0.95
N HIS A 50 2.71 -7.54 -0.03
CA HIS A 50 3.04 -8.49 -1.09
C HIS A 50 4.07 -7.88 -2.04
N LYS A 51 5.04 -8.67 -2.48
CA LYS A 51 6.03 -8.26 -3.47
C LYS A 51 5.36 -7.77 -4.76
N LYS A 52 4.34 -8.49 -5.23
CA LYS A 52 3.54 -8.08 -6.40
C LYS A 52 2.90 -6.70 -6.24
N CYS A 53 2.37 -6.38 -5.05
CA CYS A 53 1.83 -5.05 -4.79
C CYS A 53 2.90 -3.96 -4.93
N VAL A 54 4.11 -4.25 -4.45
CA VAL A 54 5.24 -3.32 -4.50
C VAL A 54 5.70 -3.14 -5.95
N ASP A 55 5.87 -4.22 -6.70
CA ASP A 55 6.33 -4.18 -8.09
C ASP A 55 5.36 -3.42 -9.02
N GLU A 56 4.07 -3.42 -8.69
CA GLU A 56 3.02 -2.72 -9.43
C GLU A 56 2.72 -1.31 -8.88
N SER A 57 3.32 -0.93 -7.76
CA SER A 57 3.12 0.40 -7.16
C SER A 57 3.97 1.45 -7.88
N THR A 58 3.37 2.60 -8.17
CA THR A 58 4.04 3.75 -8.77
C THR A 58 3.89 4.97 -7.88
N GLU A 59 4.80 5.93 -7.96
CA GLU A 59 4.65 7.16 -7.18
C GLU A 59 3.42 7.98 -7.65
N TYR A 60 3.08 7.91 -8.94
CA TYR A 60 1.95 8.61 -9.53
C TYR A 60 1.08 7.66 -10.35
N ILE A 61 -0.24 7.89 -10.33
CA ILE A 61 -1.21 7.19 -11.17
C ILE A 61 -2.21 8.16 -11.79
N GLU A 62 -2.78 7.74 -12.93
CA GLU A 62 -4.02 8.28 -13.46
C GLU A 62 -5.17 7.37 -13.02
N HIS A 63 -6.19 7.93 -12.38
CA HIS A 63 -7.32 7.16 -11.90
C HIS A 63 -8.53 7.40 -12.81
N PRO A 64 -9.26 6.38 -13.29
CA PRO A 64 -10.34 6.59 -14.27
C PRO A 64 -11.53 7.39 -13.70
N LEU A 65 -11.75 7.33 -12.38
CA LEU A 65 -12.75 8.18 -11.72
C LEU A 65 -12.26 9.60 -11.42
N HIS A 66 -10.97 9.88 -11.65
CA HIS A 66 -10.36 11.19 -11.44
C HIS A 66 -9.25 11.43 -12.47
N SER A 67 -9.64 11.50 -13.75
CA SER A 67 -8.71 11.59 -14.89
C SER A 67 -8.15 12.99 -15.14
N ILE A 68 -8.63 14.00 -14.40
CA ILE A 68 -8.26 15.40 -14.59
C ILE A 68 -6.90 15.70 -13.96
N HIS A 69 -6.57 15.05 -12.83
CA HIS A 69 -5.31 15.22 -12.13
C HIS A 69 -4.69 13.86 -11.81
N THR A 70 -3.36 13.80 -11.78
CA THR A 70 -2.66 12.64 -11.27
C THR A 70 -2.81 12.54 -9.75
N LEU A 71 -2.78 11.31 -9.25
CA LEU A 71 -2.73 11.02 -7.82
C LEU A 71 -1.32 10.59 -7.46
N LYS A 72 -0.84 11.07 -6.33
CA LYS A 72 0.47 10.72 -5.78
C LYS A 72 0.32 9.75 -4.62
N LEU A 73 1.18 8.73 -4.58
CA LEU A 73 1.28 7.81 -3.48
C LEU A 73 1.84 8.55 -2.26
N LEU A 74 1.06 8.61 -1.19
CA LEU A 74 1.45 9.26 0.06
C LEU A 74 1.25 8.32 1.23
N GLN A 75 2.18 8.37 2.17
CA GLN A 75 1.96 7.90 3.53
C GLN A 75 1.19 8.99 4.29
N SER A 76 -0.13 8.83 4.41
CA SER A 76 -0.93 9.61 5.34
C SER A 76 -0.47 9.34 6.78
N LYS A 77 -0.63 10.29 7.69
CA LYS A 77 -0.44 10.06 9.14
C LYS A 77 -1.77 10.13 9.90
N LEU A 78 -2.85 10.34 9.15
CA LEU A 78 -4.20 10.60 9.64
C LEU A 78 -5.15 9.54 9.09
N GLU A 79 -6.28 9.38 9.76
CA GLU A 79 -7.39 8.57 9.27
C GLU A 79 -7.72 8.98 7.83
N PHE A 80 -7.59 8.03 6.92
CA PHE A 80 -7.92 8.19 5.51
C PHE A 80 -9.24 7.45 5.22
N ARG A 81 -10.07 8.07 4.38
CA ARG A 81 -11.31 7.49 3.85
C ARG A 81 -11.20 7.45 2.33
N CYS A 82 -11.43 6.29 1.74
CA CYS A 82 -11.41 6.14 0.30
C CYS A 82 -12.66 6.75 -0.33
N ASP A 83 -12.49 7.61 -1.34
CA ASP A 83 -13.61 8.24 -2.07
C ASP A 83 -14.35 7.25 -3.00
N VAL A 84 -13.82 6.04 -3.20
CA VAL A 84 -14.41 5.03 -4.09
C VAL A 84 -15.22 3.99 -3.30
N CYS A 85 -14.62 3.35 -2.28
CA CYS A 85 -15.27 2.27 -1.53
C CYS A 85 -15.87 2.73 -0.20
N ASP A 86 -15.66 3.99 0.18
CA ASP A 86 -16.11 4.58 1.45
C ASP A 86 -15.53 3.92 2.73
N VAL A 87 -14.60 2.99 2.56
CA VAL A 87 -13.92 2.32 3.67
C VAL A 87 -12.94 3.31 4.31
N ARG A 88 -13.04 3.42 5.63
CA ARG A 88 -11.99 4.06 6.42
C ARG A 88 -10.93 3.03 6.72
N ASP A 89 -9.69 3.37 6.45
CA ASP A 89 -8.59 2.53 6.91
C ASP A 89 -8.37 2.82 8.40
N VAL A 90 -9.13 2.11 9.23
CA VAL A 90 -9.09 2.23 10.70
C VAL A 90 -7.89 1.49 11.29
N MET A 91 -7.14 0.74 10.47
CA MET A 91 -6.14 -0.19 10.96
C MET A 91 -4.85 0.50 11.39
N GLY A 92 -4.64 1.79 11.08
CA GLY A 92 -3.57 2.63 11.64
C GLY A 92 -2.12 2.18 11.39
N ILE A 93 -1.91 1.04 10.74
CA ILE A 93 -0.60 0.42 10.56
C ILE A 93 0.01 0.86 9.23
N VAL A 94 -0.82 1.21 8.23
CA VAL A 94 -0.36 1.48 6.86
C VAL A 94 -1.24 2.50 6.18
N ASN A 95 -0.91 3.75 6.42
CA ASN A 95 -1.67 4.86 5.86
C ASN A 95 -1.23 5.18 4.41
N LEU A 96 -1.00 4.18 3.55
CA LEU A 96 -0.67 4.43 2.14
C LEU A 96 -1.94 4.67 1.34
N CYS A 97 -2.05 5.83 0.72
CA CYS A 97 -3.15 6.16 -0.20
C CYS A 97 -2.62 6.95 -1.40
N TYR A 98 -3.30 6.86 -2.53
CA TYR A 98 -3.10 7.78 -3.64
C TYR A 98 -3.98 9.00 -3.42
N ARG A 99 -3.37 10.18 -3.39
CA ARG A 99 -4.06 11.45 -3.15
C ARG A 99 -3.72 12.46 -4.23
N CYS A 100 -4.72 13.21 -4.66
CA CYS A 100 -4.50 14.34 -5.54
C CYS A 100 -3.85 15.49 -4.74
N GLU A 101 -2.81 16.12 -5.29
CA GLU A 101 -2.20 17.30 -4.65
C GLU A 101 -2.98 18.60 -4.95
N ILE A 102 -3.95 18.55 -5.88
CA ILE A 102 -4.72 19.72 -6.37
C ILE A 102 -6.12 19.78 -5.74
N CYS A 103 -6.72 18.63 -5.42
CA CYS A 103 -8.02 18.53 -4.76
C CYS A 103 -8.00 17.45 -3.68
N ASP A 104 -9.08 17.30 -2.93
CA ASP A 104 -9.15 16.34 -1.83
C ASP A 104 -9.43 14.88 -2.26
N PHE A 105 -9.36 14.56 -3.56
CA PHE A 105 -9.61 13.21 -4.05
C PHE A 105 -8.52 12.24 -3.59
N GLN A 106 -8.92 11.13 -2.98
CA GLN A 106 -8.02 10.17 -2.39
C GLN A 106 -8.60 8.75 -2.42
N VAL A 107 -7.74 7.77 -2.73
CA VAL A 107 -8.12 6.36 -2.85
C VAL A 107 -7.10 5.46 -2.18
N ASP A 108 -7.58 4.34 -1.62
CA ASP A 108 -6.67 3.33 -1.09
C ASP A 108 -5.95 2.64 -2.25
N LEU A 109 -4.90 1.89 -1.92
CA LEU A 109 -4.12 1.14 -2.89
C LEU A 109 -4.96 0.12 -3.67
N TYR A 110 -6.05 -0.39 -3.09
CA TYR A 110 -6.90 -1.37 -3.74
C TYR A 110 -7.77 -0.72 -4.82
N CYS A 111 -8.52 0.32 -4.48
CA CYS A 111 -9.36 1.08 -5.40
C CYS A 111 -8.54 1.81 -6.47
N ALA A 112 -7.31 2.23 -6.15
CA ALA A 112 -6.36 2.73 -7.15
C ALA A 112 -6.07 1.71 -8.26
N LYS A 113 -5.95 0.44 -7.88
CA LYS A 113 -5.59 -0.66 -8.78
C LYS A 113 -6.80 -1.29 -9.46
N TYR A 114 -7.92 -1.37 -8.75
CA TYR A 114 -9.16 -1.98 -9.20
C TYR A 114 -10.29 -0.94 -9.16
N PRO A 115 -10.24 0.07 -10.04
CA PRO A 115 -11.35 0.99 -10.19
C PRO A 115 -12.62 0.23 -10.64
N PRO A 116 -13.81 0.72 -10.27
CA PRO A 116 -15.09 0.11 -10.65
C PRO A 116 -15.39 0.22 -12.15
#